data_AF-A0A4Q7IMC3-F1
#
_entry.id   AF-A0A4Q7IMC3-F1
#
_cell.length_a   1.000
_cell.length_b   1.000
_cell.length_c   1.000
_cell.angle_alpha   90.00
_cell.angle_beta   90.00
_cell.angle_gamma   90.00
#
_symmetry.space_group_name_H-M   'P 1'
#
loop_
_entity.id
_entity.type
_entity.pdbx_description
1 polymer ?
#
loop_
_entity_poly.entity_id
_entity_poly.type
_entity_poly.pdbx_seq_one_letter_code
_entity_poly.pdbx_strand_id
1 'polypeptide(L)'
;MNMTFALLARFNNPVVPLKEVCQEFFGINPKTAEQKAKAGTLPVPTFKMRDSERAPTLVNISDLGEFLELRYQQGREQWDRVNG
;
A
#
# COMPACT_ATOMS: atom_id res chain seq x y z
N MET A 1 10.12 8.93 12.58
CA MET A 1 10.11 7.51 12.13
C MET A 1 9.31 7.49 10.84
N ASN A 2 9.86 6.98 9.74
CA ASN A 2 9.12 6.92 8.47
C ASN A 2 8.07 5.80 8.50
N MET A 3 7.02 5.93 7.69
CA MET A 3 5.96 4.92 7.62
C MET A 3 6.48 3.53 7.23
N THR A 4 7.49 3.45 6.36
CA THR A 4 8.11 2.19 5.96
C THR A 4 8.63 1.39 7.16
N PHE A 5 9.34 2.02 8.10
CA PHE A 5 9.85 1.33 9.28
C PHE A 5 8.72 0.86 10.21
N ALA A 6 7.66 1.65 10.36
CA ALA A 6 6.49 1.27 11.14
C ALA A 6 5.76 0.06 10.53
N LEU A 7 5.61 0.02 9.20
CA LEU A 7 5.01 -1.11 8.50
C LEU A 7 5.89 -2.37 8.57
N LEU A 8 7.22 -2.22 8.43
CA LEU A 8 8.15 -3.34 8.62
C LEU A 8 8.04 -3.93 10.02
N ALA A 9 7.97 -3.09 11.06
CA ALA A 9 7.77 -3.55 12.44
C ALA A 9 6.42 -4.25 12.63
N ARG A 10 5.36 -3.77 11.97
CA ARG A 10 4.02 -4.37 12.05
C ARG A 10 3.93 -5.73 11.35
N PHE A 11 4.42 -5.83 10.14
CA PHE A 11 4.24 -7.02 9.29
C PHE A 11 5.39 -8.01 9.37
N ASN A 12 6.55 -7.59 9.88
CA ASN A 12 7.77 -8.39 10.00
C ASN A 12 8.14 -9.11 8.69
N ASN A 13 7.87 -8.46 7.56
CA ASN A 13 8.09 -8.99 6.22
C ASN A 13 8.33 -7.83 5.24
N PRO A 14 9.29 -7.91 4.30
CA PRO A 14 9.46 -6.89 3.27
C PRO A 14 8.31 -6.80 2.26
N VAL A 15 7.46 -7.83 2.16
CA VAL A 15 6.34 -7.89 1.22
C VAL A 15 5.09 -8.41 1.92
N VAL A 16 3.92 -7.94 1.48
CA VAL A 16 2.63 -8.36 2.04
C VAL A 16 1.62 -8.67 0.94
N PRO A 17 0.70 -9.64 1.16
CA PRO A 17 -0.39 -9.89 0.23
C PRO A 17 -1.32 -8.68 0.11
N LEU A 18 -1.62 -8.26 -1.12
CA LEU A 18 -2.51 -7.12 -1.41
C LEU A 18 -3.86 -7.26 -0.69
N LYS A 19 -4.41 -8.47 -0.65
CA LYS A 19 -5.68 -8.78 0.01
C LYS A 19 -5.72 -8.45 1.52
N GLU A 20 -4.56 -8.42 2.19
CA GLU A 20 -4.46 -8.17 3.64
C GLU A 20 -4.40 -6.67 3.94
N VAL A 21 -3.93 -5.87 2.98
CA VAL A 21 -3.69 -4.43 3.15
C VAL A 21 -4.70 -3.56 2.41
N CYS A 22 -5.43 -4.11 1.43
CA CYS A 22 -6.24 -3.30 0.52
C CYS A 22 -7.43 -2.61 1.17
N GLN A 23 -8.07 -3.25 2.16
CA GLN A 23 -9.22 -2.66 2.82
C GLN A 23 -8.79 -1.51 3.72
N GLU A 24 -7.68 -1.68 4.45
CA GLU A 24 -7.18 -0.68 5.40
C GLU A 24 -6.56 0.53 4.69
N PHE A 25 -5.65 0.31 3.73
CA PHE A 25 -4.86 1.41 3.17
C PHE A 25 -5.42 1.97 1.87
N PHE A 26 -6.23 1.20 1.14
CA PHE A 26 -6.82 1.64 -0.14
C PHE A 26 -8.34 1.78 -0.08
N GLY A 27 -9.00 1.36 1.01
CA GLY A 27 -10.46 1.46 1.17
C GLY A 27 -11.24 0.60 0.18
N ILE A 28 -10.63 -0.45 -0.38
CA ILE A 28 -11.26 -1.33 -1.37
C ILE A 28 -11.22 -2.80 -0.93
N ASN A 29 -12.23 -3.57 -1.35
CA ASN A 29 -12.26 -4.99 -1.07
C ASN A 29 -11.19 -5.75 -1.90
N PRO A 30 -10.79 -6.98 -1.49
CA PRO A 30 -9.77 -7.75 -2.18
C PRO A 30 -10.08 -8.02 -3.67
N LYS A 31 -11.34 -8.23 -4.04
CA LYS A 31 -11.73 -8.47 -5.44
C LYS A 31 -11.46 -7.25 -6.31
N THR A 32 -11.83 -6.06 -5.85
CA THR A 32 -11.55 -4.79 -6.54
C THR A 32 -10.05 -4.50 -6.56
N ALA A 33 -9.32 -4.83 -5.51
CA ALA A 33 -7.88 -4.66 -5.44
C ALA A 33 -7.15 -5.49 -6.51
N GLU A 34 -7.49 -6.78 -6.64
CA GLU A 34 -6.93 -7.65 -7.69
C GLU A 34 -7.27 -7.16 -9.10
N GLN A 35 -8.50 -6.67 -9.32
CA GLN A 35 -8.87 -6.07 -10.62
C GLN A 35 -8.02 -4.83 -10.94
N LYS A 36 -7.82 -3.94 -9.95
CA LYS A 36 -6.98 -2.75 -10.12
C LYS A 36 -5.50 -3.09 -10.30
N ALA A 37 -4.99 -4.13 -9.63
CA ALA A 37 -3.64 -4.65 -9.81
C ALA A 37 -3.43 -5.16 -11.24
N LYS A 38 -4.34 -6.02 -11.74
CA LYS A 38 -4.32 -6.51 -13.13
C LYS A 38 -4.41 -5.36 -14.16
N ALA A 39 -5.15 -4.30 -13.84
CA ALA A 39 -5.27 -3.12 -14.68
C ALA A 39 -4.11 -2.10 -14.51
N GLY A 40 -3.16 -2.31 -13.60
CA GLY A 40 -2.06 -1.37 -13.33
C GLY A 40 -2.52 -0.02 -12.80
N THR A 41 -3.64 0.02 -12.05
CA THR A 41 -4.31 1.28 -11.61
C THR A 41 -4.26 1.48 -10.09
N LEU A 42 -3.50 0.66 -9.37
CA LEU A 42 -3.22 0.89 -7.95
C LEU A 42 -2.20 2.03 -7.81
N PRO A 43 -2.25 2.78 -6.69
CA PRO A 43 -1.30 3.86 -6.44
C PRO A 43 0.11 3.36 -6.10
N VAL A 44 0.27 2.04 -5.92
CA VAL A 44 1.55 1.37 -5.65
C VAL A 44 1.77 0.21 -6.63
N PRO A 45 3.02 -0.12 -6.96
CA PRO A 45 3.34 -1.32 -7.73
C PRO A 45 2.86 -2.60 -7.04
N THR A 46 2.50 -3.59 -7.85
CA THR A 46 2.17 -4.93 -7.37
C THR A 46 2.81 -5.98 -8.26
N PHE A 47 3.07 -7.16 -7.70
CA PHE A 47 3.71 -8.24 -8.44
C PHE A 47 3.27 -9.62 -7.94
N LYS A 48 3.59 -10.66 -8.70
CA LYS A 48 3.42 -12.06 -8.30
C LYS A 48 4.77 -12.78 -8.41
N MET A 49 5.06 -13.68 -7.47
CA MET A 49 6.30 -14.49 -7.50
C MET A 49 6.30 -15.55 -8.61
N ARG A 50 5.12 -15.93 -9.09
CA ARG A 50 4.95 -16.87 -10.19
C ARG A 50 3.74 -16.46 -11.01
N ASP A 51 3.80 -16.70 -12.32
CA ASP A 51 2.65 -16.57 -13.21
C ASP A 51 1.64 -17.68 -12.93
N SER A 52 0.72 -17.43 -12.00
CA SER A 52 -0.29 -18.38 -11.55
C SER A 52 -1.48 -17.65 -10.92
N GLU A 53 -2.70 -18.08 -11.25
CA GLU A 53 -3.92 -17.57 -10.59
C GLU A 53 -3.97 -17.90 -9.10
N ARG A 54 -3.23 -18.94 -8.65
CA ARG A 54 -3.12 -19.28 -7.23
C ARG A 54 -2.04 -18.47 -6.49
N ALA A 55 -1.15 -17.80 -7.20
CA ALA A 55 -0.13 -16.96 -6.56
C ALA A 55 -0.78 -15.66 -6.07
N PRO A 56 -0.55 -15.26 -4.81
CA PRO A 56 -1.07 -14.01 -4.30
C PRO A 56 -0.41 -12.83 -5.01
N THR A 57 -1.17 -11.77 -5.23
CA THR A 57 -0.62 -10.46 -5.60
C THR A 57 0.01 -9.84 -4.36
N LEU A 58 1.25 -9.40 -4.48
CA LEU A 58 2.09 -8.87 -3.41
C LEU A 58 2.34 -7.37 -3.60
N VAL A 59 2.56 -6.68 -2.49
CA VAL A 59 2.96 -5.29 -2.41
C VAL A 59 4.27 -5.21 -1.63
N ASN A 60 5.23 -4.40 -2.09
CA ASN A 60 6.44 -4.11 -1.33
C ASN A 60 6.12 -3.15 -0.17
N ILE A 61 6.59 -3.45 1.04
CA ILE A 61 6.34 -2.60 2.21
C ILE A 61 6.98 -1.21 2.09
N SER A 62 8.10 -1.08 1.38
CA SER A 62 8.75 0.20 1.14
C SER A 62 7.89 1.08 0.23
N ASP A 63 7.42 0.54 -0.90
CA ASP A 63 6.53 1.27 -1.82
C ASP A 63 5.23 1.68 -1.11
N LEU A 64 4.64 0.79 -0.30
CA LEU A 64 3.46 1.11 0.49
C LEU A 64 3.75 2.19 1.53
N GLY A 65 4.90 2.10 2.21
CA GLY A 65 5.33 3.08 3.20
C GLY A 65 5.55 4.46 2.61
N GLU A 66 6.24 4.55 1.47
CA GLU A 66 6.47 5.81 0.76
C GLU A 66 5.17 6.44 0.28
N PHE A 67 4.24 5.64 -0.24
CA PHE A 67 2.91 6.12 -0.60
C PHE A 67 2.16 6.70 0.60
N LEU A 68 2.11 5.98 1.73
CA LEU A 68 1.39 6.46 2.90
C LEU A 68 2.04 7.70 3.52
N GLU A 69 3.37 7.76 3.54
CA GLU A 69 4.12 8.93 3.99
C GLU A 69 3.79 10.16 3.13
N LEU A 70 3.76 10.02 1.80
CA LEU A 70 3.36 11.10 0.90
C LEU A 70 1.93 11.58 1.18
N ARG A 71 0.98 10.65 1.37
CA ARG A 71 -0.41 11.00 1.69
C ARG A 71 -0.53 11.71 3.05
N TYR A 72 0.26 11.28 4.02
CA TYR A 72 0.32 11.91 5.33
C TYR A 72 0.89 13.33 5.26
N GLN A 73 1.99 13.53 4.53
CA GLN A 73 2.60 14.85 4.34
C GLN A 73 1.63 15.83 3.68
N GLN A 74 0.92 15.41 2.63
CA GLN A 74 -0.14 16.22 2.00
C GLN A 74 -1.22 16.65 3.00
N GLY A 75 -1.68 15.73 3.85
CA GLY A 75 -2.66 16.02 4.89
C GLY A 75 -2.12 16.98 5.97
N ARG A 76 -0.85 16.82 6.35
CA ARG A 76 -0.16 17.71 7.29
C ARG A 76 -0.02 19.12 6.73
N GLU A 77 0.45 19.27 5.50
CA GLU A 77 0.56 20.56 4.83
C GLU A 77 -0.79 21.28 4.74
N GLN A 78 -1.86 20.55 4.42
CA GLN A 78 -3.21 21.11 4.39
C GLN A 78 -3.65 21.58 5.78
N TRP A 79 -3.35 20.81 6.82
CA TRP A 79 -3.66 21.17 8.20
C TRP A 79 -2.88 22.41 8.65
N ASP A 80 -1.57 22.47 8.34
CA ASP A 80 -0.71 23.61 8.67
C ASP A 80 -1.20 24.90 8.00
N ARG A 81 -1.70 24.85 6.75
CA ARG A 81 -2.24 26.04 6.05
C ARG A 81 -3.48 26.65 6.72
N VAL A 82 -4.20 25.88 7.53
CA VAL A 82 -5.42 26.34 8.22
C VAL A 82 -5.12 26.74 9.67
N ASN A 83 -4.08 26.17 10.29
CA ASN A 83 -3.80 26.30 11.72
C ASN A 83 -2.47 27.03 12.05
N GLY A 84 -1.63 27.29 11.06
CA GLY A 84 -0.42 28.11 11.18
C GLY A 84 -0.67 29.56 10.78
#